data_AF-A0A7V6J211-F1
#
_entry.id   AF-A0A7V6J211-F1
#
_cell.length_a   1.000
_cell.length_b   1.000
_cell.length_c   1.000
_cell.angle_alpha   90.00
_cell.angle_beta   90.00
_cell.angle_gamma   90.00
#
_symmetry.space_group_name_H-M   'P 1'
#
loop_
_entity.id
_entity.type
_entity.pdbx_description
1 polymer ?
#
loop_
_entity_poly.entity_id
_entity_poly.type
_entity_poly.pdbx_seq_one_letter_code
_entity_poly.pdbx_strand_id
1 'polypeptide(L)'
;MSEKIKLYFKDELIGQLIYFEDRYIFKVVDEFSNESILSMLNFKKGEIQESNDLFYVFHRFIPDKNRTDIYSKADIKATDNEFQILLKVSKLNLDRDQFWIGG
;
A
#
# COMPACT_ATOMS: atom_id res chain seq x y z
N MET A 1 0.43 13.24 13.34
CA MET A 1 -0.41 12.79 12.20
C MET A 1 0.02 11.38 11.86
N SER A 2 -0.88 10.40 11.81
CA SER A 2 -0.53 9.05 11.33
C SER A 2 -0.47 9.10 9.80
N GLU A 3 0.69 8.77 9.22
CA GLU A 3 0.86 8.69 7.77
C GLU A 3 0.01 7.54 7.20
N LYS A 4 -0.47 7.70 5.97
CA LYS A 4 -1.37 6.73 5.31
C LYS A 4 -0.92 6.51 3.87
N ILE A 5 -0.99 5.27 3.41
CA ILE A 5 -0.68 4.90 2.03
C ILE A 5 -1.97 4.50 1.33
N LYS A 6 -2.30 5.15 0.21
CA LYS A 6 -3.52 4.85 -0.54
C LYS A 6 -3.27 3.75 -1.57
N LEU A 7 -4.27 2.94 -1.82
CA LEU A 7 -4.24 1.94 -2.89
C LEU A 7 -5.30 2.29 -3.92
N TYR A 8 -4.90 2.33 -5.19
CA TYR A 8 -5.75 2.65 -6.32
C TYR A 8 -5.83 1.47 -7.30
N PHE A 9 -6.97 1.34 -7.96
CA PHE A 9 -7.13 0.53 -9.16
C PHE A 9 -7.55 1.47 -10.28
N LYS A 10 -6.66 1.66 -11.28
CA LYS A 10 -6.78 2.76 -12.24
C LYS A 10 -6.93 4.10 -11.49
N ASP A 11 -7.99 4.86 -11.75
CA ASP A 11 -8.29 6.14 -11.11
C ASP A 11 -9.21 6.02 -9.88
N GLU A 12 -9.61 4.80 -9.50
CA GLU A 12 -10.50 4.56 -8.36
C GLU A 12 -9.71 4.26 -7.09
N LEU A 13 -9.99 5.00 -6.02
CA LEU A 13 -9.43 4.72 -4.70
C LEU A 13 -10.06 3.44 -4.16
N ILE A 14 -9.24 2.45 -3.85
CA ILE A 14 -9.69 1.22 -3.18
C ILE A 14 -9.78 1.45 -1.68
N GLY A 15 -8.74 2.05 -1.09
CA GLY A 15 -8.61 2.13 0.37
C GLY A 15 -7.31 2.77 0.84
N GLN A 16 -7.12 2.77 2.15
CA GLN A 16 -5.95 3.34 2.80
C GLN A 16 -5.35 2.36 3.80
N LEU A 17 -4.03 2.16 3.70
CA LEU A 17 -3.20 1.44 4.66
C LEU A 17 -2.71 2.41 5.74
N ILE A 18 -2.84 1.99 6.97
CA ILE A 18 -2.41 2.71 8.17
C ILE A 18 -1.58 1.73 9.01
N TYR A 19 -0.47 2.20 9.56
CA TYR A 19 0.27 1.45 10.58
C TYR A 19 0.07 2.12 11.93
N PHE A 20 -0.48 1.37 12.88
CA PHE A 20 -0.86 1.84 14.21
C PHE A 20 -0.65 0.73 15.23
N GLU A 21 -0.03 1.05 16.38
CA GLU A 21 0.22 0.09 17.47
C GLU A 21 0.80 -1.26 17.01
N ASP A 22 1.81 -1.18 16.13
CA ASP A 22 2.50 -2.35 15.54
C ASP A 22 1.60 -3.28 14.70
N ARG A 23 0.53 -2.72 14.13
CA ARG A 23 -0.38 -3.42 13.23
C ARG A 23 -0.65 -2.63 11.98
N TYR A 24 -0.79 -3.35 10.87
CA TYR A 24 -1.30 -2.80 9.63
C TYR A 24 -2.81 -2.91 9.60
N ILE A 25 -3.45 -1.81 9.25
CA ILE A 25 -4.89 -1.67 9.13
C ILE A 25 -5.18 -1.16 7.72
N PHE A 26 -5.99 -1.90 6.97
CA PHE A 26 -6.49 -1.47 5.67
C PHE A 26 -8.01 -1.32 5.73
N LYS A 27 -8.50 -0.21 5.18
CA LYS A 27 -9.94 0.05 5.05
C LYS A 27 -10.28 0.35 3.60
N VAL A 28 -11.14 -0.49 3.02
CA VAL A 28 -11.77 -0.26 1.71
C VAL A 28 -12.76 0.91 1.81
N VAL A 29 -12.77 1.81 0.83
CA VAL A 29 -13.72 2.94 0.78
C VAL A 29 -15.09 2.49 0.27
N ASP A 30 -16.14 3.18 0.68
CA ASP A 30 -17.53 2.78 0.37
C ASP A 30 -17.87 2.96 -1.11
N GLU A 31 -17.15 3.82 -1.83
CA GLU A 31 -17.38 4.08 -3.25
C GLU A 31 -16.76 3.02 -4.17
N PHE A 32 -15.75 2.28 -3.71
CA PHE A 32 -15.11 1.24 -4.52
C PHE A 32 -16.05 0.04 -4.67
N SER A 33 -16.28 -0.39 -5.91
CA SER A 33 -17.31 -1.39 -6.24
C SER A 33 -16.80 -2.59 -7.06
N ASN A 34 -15.51 -2.62 -7.40
CA ASN A 34 -14.95 -3.72 -8.17
C ASN A 34 -14.64 -4.94 -7.28
N GLU A 35 -15.66 -5.80 -7.12
CA GLU A 35 -15.58 -7.02 -6.31
C GLU A 35 -14.49 -8.00 -6.79
N SER A 36 -14.18 -8.04 -8.10
CA SER A 36 -13.11 -8.90 -8.62
C SER A 36 -11.73 -8.49 -8.09
N ILE A 37 -11.47 -7.19 -8.00
CA ILE A 37 -10.22 -6.68 -7.42
C ILE A 37 -10.17 -6.91 -5.91
N LEU A 38 -11.28 -6.69 -5.20
CA LEU A 38 -11.36 -7.00 -3.76
C LEU A 38 -11.09 -8.48 -3.49
N SER A 39 -11.69 -9.38 -4.26
CA SER A 39 -11.46 -10.82 -4.15
C SER A 39 -10.01 -11.21 -4.45
N MET A 40 -9.39 -10.63 -5.49
CA MET A 40 -7.98 -10.88 -5.82
C MET A 40 -7.03 -10.47 -4.68
N LEU A 41 -7.36 -9.40 -3.95
CA LEU A 41 -6.59 -8.90 -2.82
C LEU A 41 -7.01 -9.52 -1.48
N ASN A 42 -8.03 -10.38 -1.47
CA ASN A 42 -8.67 -10.92 -0.27
C ASN A 42 -9.16 -9.83 0.69
N PHE A 43 -9.66 -8.71 0.14
CA PHE A 43 -10.28 -7.63 0.89
C PHE A 43 -11.80 -7.75 0.84
N LYS A 44 -12.44 -7.21 1.87
CA LYS A 44 -13.89 -7.20 1.98
C LYS A 44 -14.37 -5.79 2.27
N LYS A 45 -15.36 -5.34 1.51
CA LYS A 45 -15.97 -4.04 1.70
C LYS A 45 -16.71 -4.00 3.04
N GLY A 46 -16.61 -2.86 3.74
CA GLY A 46 -17.25 -2.66 5.05
C GLY A 46 -16.54 -3.36 6.23
N GLU A 47 -15.55 -4.20 5.98
CA GLU A 47 -14.71 -4.78 7.03
C GLU A 47 -13.41 -3.96 7.17
N ILE A 48 -12.88 -3.91 8.40
CA ILE A 48 -11.52 -3.44 8.65
C ILE A 48 -10.61 -4.67 8.53
N GLN A 49 -9.61 -4.61 7.66
CA GLN A 49 -8.60 -5.65 7.55
C GLN A 49 -7.45 -5.30 8.48
N GLU A 50 -7.18 -6.14 9.48
CA GLU A 50 -6.01 -6.02 10.36
C GLU A 50 -5.13 -7.25 10.17
N SER A 51 -3.97 -7.09 9.51
CA SER A 51 -3.03 -8.19 9.33
C SER A 51 -1.65 -7.67 8.93
N ASN A 52 -0.60 -8.29 9.46
CA ASN A 52 0.78 -8.06 8.99
C ASN A 52 0.97 -8.47 7.52
N ASP A 53 0.09 -9.32 6.98
CA ASP A 53 0.12 -9.69 5.57
C ASP A 53 -0.21 -8.53 4.62
N LEU A 54 -0.84 -7.47 5.13
CA LEU A 54 -1.12 -6.26 4.36
C LEU A 54 0.17 -5.63 3.83
N PHE A 55 1.28 -5.72 4.57
CA PHE A 55 2.58 -5.30 4.08
C PHE A 55 2.93 -6.02 2.77
N TYR A 56 2.79 -7.35 2.73
CA TYR A 56 3.12 -8.15 1.54
C TYR A 56 2.20 -7.86 0.36
N VAL A 57 0.94 -7.49 0.59
CA VAL A 57 0.03 -7.05 -0.49
C VAL A 57 0.61 -5.82 -1.17
N PHE A 58 1.01 -4.80 -0.40
CA PHE A 58 1.56 -3.56 -0.94
C PHE A 58 2.95 -3.75 -1.55
N HIS A 59 3.80 -4.55 -0.92
CA HIS A 59 5.15 -4.84 -1.40
C HIS A 59 5.17 -5.52 -2.78
N ARG A 60 4.12 -6.29 -3.14
CA ARG A 60 3.97 -6.91 -4.47
C ARG A 60 3.85 -5.89 -5.61
N PHE A 61 3.45 -4.66 -5.32
CA PHE A 61 3.34 -3.60 -6.32
C PHE A 61 4.67 -2.88 -6.58
N ILE A 62 5.75 -3.27 -5.89
CA ILE A 62 7.11 -2.77 -6.13
C ILE A 62 7.78 -3.68 -7.16
N PRO A 63 8.08 -3.19 -8.38
CA PRO A 63 8.61 -4.02 -9.48
C PRO A 63 9.93 -4.70 -9.12
N ASP A 64 10.01 -6.02 -9.27
CA ASP A 64 11.21 -6.81 -8.94
C ASP A 64 12.45 -6.35 -9.73
N LYS A 65 12.29 -6.09 -11.04
CA LYS A 65 13.39 -5.76 -11.96
C LYS A 65 14.17 -4.49 -11.56
N ASN A 66 13.56 -3.61 -10.77
CA ASN A 66 14.16 -2.36 -10.32
C ASN A 66 14.11 -2.18 -8.79
N ARG A 67 13.79 -3.22 -8.01
CA ARG A 67 13.58 -3.07 -6.56
C ARG A 67 14.80 -2.46 -5.85
N THR A 68 16.01 -2.91 -6.19
CA THR A 68 17.26 -2.36 -5.62
C THR A 68 17.45 -0.88 -5.96
N ASP A 69 17.13 -0.46 -7.19
CA ASP A 69 17.23 0.94 -7.61
C ASP A 69 16.16 1.81 -6.94
N ILE A 70 14.92 1.32 -6.85
CA ILE A 70 13.83 1.98 -6.12
C ILE A 70 14.21 2.16 -4.65
N TYR A 71 14.74 1.12 -4.01
CA TYR A 71 15.14 1.18 -2.60
C TYR A 71 16.29 2.15 -2.37
N SER A 72 17.25 2.18 -3.30
CA SER A 72 18.38 3.12 -3.24
C SER A 72 17.91 4.57 -3.42
N LYS A 73 16.93 4.82 -4.31
CA LYS A 73 16.36 6.15 -4.53
C LYS A 73 15.46 6.60 -3.39
N ALA A 74 14.87 5.68 -2.63
CA ALA A 74 13.87 5.95 -1.60
C ALA A 74 14.48 6.50 -0.29
N ASP A 75 15.81 6.68 -0.22
CA ASP A 75 16.54 7.03 1.01
C ASP A 75 16.17 6.10 2.18
N ILE A 76 16.13 4.78 1.94
CA ILE A 76 15.84 3.79 2.97
C ILE A 76 17.03 3.70 3.94
N LYS A 77 16.75 3.83 5.24
CA LYS A 77 17.70 3.73 6.33
C LYS A 77 17.56 2.39 7.02
N ALA A 78 18.64 1.89 7.62
CA ALA A 78 18.63 0.62 8.37
C ALA A 78 17.66 0.63 9.57
N THR A 79 17.26 1.82 10.06
CA THR A 79 16.30 2.00 11.14
C THR A 79 14.85 2.05 10.67
N ASP A 80 14.61 2.11 9.36
CA ASP A 80 13.24 2.21 8.85
C ASP A 80 12.50 0.89 9.05
N ASN A 81 11.28 0.98 9.58
CA ASN A 81 10.39 -0.17 9.62
C ASN A 81 9.74 -0.41 8.25
N GLU A 82 9.13 -1.57 8.10
CA GLU A 82 8.45 -2.00 6.87
C GLU A 82 7.42 -0.99 6.34
N PHE A 83 6.64 -0.34 7.22
CA PHE A 83 5.69 0.69 6.81
C PHE A 83 6.39 1.94 6.28
N GLN A 84 7.46 2.40 6.91
CA GLN A 84 8.27 3.52 6.45
C GLN A 84 8.91 3.23 5.09
N ILE A 85 9.33 1.99 4.85
CA ILE A 85 9.81 1.54 3.54
C ILE A 85 8.71 1.67 2.49
N LEU A 86 7.52 1.11 2.74
CA LEU A 86 6.38 1.23 1.82
C LEU A 86 6.04 2.68 1.52
N LEU A 87 6.05 3.54 2.55
CA LEU A 87 5.75 4.95 2.42
C LEU A 87 6.78 5.67 1.55
N LYS A 88 8.08 5.50 1.83
CA LYS A 88 9.16 6.10 1.06
C LYS A 88 9.12 5.65 -0.41
N VAL A 89 8.87 4.37 -0.64
CA VAL A 89 8.73 3.81 -1.99
C VAL A 89 7.50 4.38 -2.70
N SER A 90 6.37 4.55 -1.99
CA SER A 90 5.16 5.14 -2.56
C SER A 90 5.37 6.60 -3.01
N LYS A 91 6.17 7.37 -2.27
CA LYS A 91 6.52 8.77 -2.59
C LYS A 91 7.39 8.88 -3.85
N LEU A 92 8.23 7.89 -4.13
CA LEU A 92 9.09 7.90 -5.33
C LEU A 92 8.33 7.77 -6.63
N ASN A 93 7.21 7.03 -6.63
CA ASN A 93 6.65 6.58 -7.89
C ASN A 93 5.89 7.71 -8.61
N LEU A 94 5.21 8.62 -7.90
CA LEU A 94 4.38 9.67 -8.53
C LEU A 94 4.01 10.84 -7.56
N ASP A 95 4.85 11.17 -6.56
CA ASP A 95 4.68 12.36 -5.69
C ASP A 95 3.44 12.33 -4.77
N ARG A 96 2.86 11.15 -4.55
CA ARG A 96 1.67 10.96 -3.71
C ARG A 96 1.79 9.60 -3.03
N ASP A 97 1.49 9.53 -1.73
CA ASP A 97 1.53 8.30 -0.91
C ASP A 97 0.58 7.20 -1.44
N GLN A 98 0.90 6.57 -2.59
CA GLN A 98 -0.04 5.80 -3.41
C GLN A 98 0.62 4.62 -4.13
N PHE A 99 -0.15 3.54 -4.28
CA PHE A 99 0.15 2.41 -5.16
C PHE A 99 -1.00 2.18 -6.15
N TRP A 100 -0.69 1.62 -7.33
CA TRP A 100 -1.67 1.29 -8.37
C TRP A 100 -1.66 -0.20 -8.72
N ILE A 101 -2.85 -0.72 -9.02
CA ILE A 101 -3.04 -2.04 -9.63
C ILE A 101 -3.35 -1.86 -11.12
N GLY A 102 -2.57 -2.52 -11.98
CA GLY A 102 -2.82 -2.62 -13.43
C GLY A 102 -2.26 -1.49 -14.30
N GLY A 103 -1.01 -1.09 -14.08
CA GLY A 103 -0.27 -0.17 -14.95
C GLY A 103 0.11 -0.77 -16.30
#